data_AF-A0A2M8WSB0-F1
#
_entry.id   AF-A0A2M8WSB0-F1
#
_cell.length_a   1.000
_cell.length_b   1.000
_cell.length_c   1.000
_cell.angle_alpha   90.00
_cell.angle_beta   90.00
_cell.angle_gamma   90.00
#
_symmetry.space_group_name_H-M   'P 1'
#
loop_
_entity.id
_entity.type
_entity.pdbx_description
1 polymer ?
#
loop_
_entity_poly.entity_id
_entity_poly.type
_entity_poly.pdbx_seq_one_letter_code
_entity_poly.pdbx_strand_id
1 'polypeptide(L)'
;MRTTRRASGAVLAATLTGVLAAVLALAGCHATPDGPGREPSASGTAATAGPAQTAAATPAQPSATVDVGPVRLRVTAPVGATLAMSSGTTRVAVRHLDGAPVVVTVDRPAGAALTVELDGSVAVEDASGRAVGGLAAPEDARARGTRTRVRVTPEGGTLVLRFGDGTPRSATWGVAEGGRSLAVDPNAWARAAGQAGAAATWTAVTTAHPDADTPGMHDQLLCHAIGAPDKATWNLEPWRPDVGLVETVAARCNP
;
A
#
# COMPACT_ATOMS: atom_id res chain seq x y z
N MET A 1 -32.67 -27.84 52.80
CA MET A 1 -31.87 -28.91 52.17
C MET A 1 -30.39 -28.73 52.54
N ARG A 2 -29.54 -29.74 52.30
CA ARG A 2 -28.21 -29.88 52.92
C ARG A 2 -27.16 -28.87 52.45
N THR A 3 -26.17 -28.65 53.32
CA THR A 3 -24.94 -27.88 53.13
C THR A 3 -23.80 -28.73 52.55
N THR A 4 -23.01 -28.16 51.62
CA THR A 4 -21.61 -28.52 51.28
C THR A 4 -20.99 -27.30 50.58
N ARG A 5 -20.13 -26.49 51.23
CA ARG A 5 -18.67 -26.63 51.47
C ARG A 5 -17.78 -26.45 50.23
N ARG A 6 -16.76 -25.58 50.41
CA ARG A 6 -15.68 -25.21 49.48
C ARG A 6 -14.75 -26.39 49.15
N ALA A 7 -14.02 -26.26 48.04
CA ALA A 7 -12.64 -26.70 47.93
C ALA A 7 -11.82 -25.64 47.15
N SER A 8 -10.54 -25.50 47.48
CA SER A 8 -9.59 -24.57 46.85
C SER A 8 -8.34 -25.34 46.41
N GLY A 9 -7.70 -24.93 45.32
CA GLY A 9 -6.34 -25.32 44.91
C GLY A 9 -5.74 -24.17 44.10
N ALA A 10 -4.67 -23.52 44.56
CA ALA A 10 -3.27 -23.96 44.40
C ALA A 10 -2.88 -23.94 42.90
N VAL A 11 -2.41 -22.80 42.38
CA VAL A 11 -1.01 -22.32 42.43
C VAL A 11 -0.04 -23.30 41.77
N LEU A 12 0.49 -22.91 40.61
CA LEU A 12 1.82 -23.30 40.17
C LEU A 12 2.50 -22.07 39.53
N ALA A 13 3.48 -21.50 40.22
CA ALA A 13 4.37 -20.49 39.65
C ALA A 13 5.58 -21.21 39.04
N ALA A 14 5.97 -20.81 37.82
CA ALA A 14 7.17 -21.33 37.15
C ALA A 14 8.14 -20.18 36.87
N THR A 15 9.04 -19.92 37.81
CA THR A 15 10.23 -19.11 37.60
C THR A 15 11.33 -19.96 36.99
N LEU A 16 11.95 -19.53 35.88
CA LEU A 16 13.29 -20.01 35.54
C LEU A 16 14.28 -18.86 35.34
N THR A 17 15.34 -18.96 36.13
CA THR A 17 16.51 -18.09 36.27
C THR A 17 17.25 -17.89 34.95
N GLY A 18 17.80 -16.70 34.73
CA GLY A 18 18.61 -16.39 33.56
C GLY A 18 20.07 -16.84 33.67
N VAL A 19 20.84 -16.56 32.62
CA VAL A 19 22.31 -16.68 32.59
C VAL A 19 22.90 -15.36 32.10
N LEU A 20 23.74 -14.75 32.93
CA LEU A 20 24.65 -13.66 32.56
C LEU A 20 26.07 -14.21 32.55
N ALA A 21 26.82 -14.00 31.47
CA ALA A 21 28.26 -14.18 31.44
C ALA A 21 28.89 -13.09 30.56
N ALA A 22 29.86 -12.37 31.12
CA ALA A 22 30.66 -11.33 30.45
C ALA A 22 32.16 -11.73 30.49
N VAL A 23 33.06 -10.75 30.29
CA VAL A 23 34.55 -10.84 30.20
C VAL A 23 35.02 -11.00 28.74
N LEU A 24 35.46 -9.92 28.07
CA LEU A 24 36.83 -9.33 28.00
C LEU A 24 37.87 -10.31 27.37
N ALA A 25 38.81 -9.97 26.48
CA ALA A 25 39.75 -8.83 26.38
C ALA A 25 40.48 -8.90 24.97
N LEU A 26 41.38 -8.03 24.47
CA LEU A 26 41.92 -6.68 24.80
C LEU A 26 42.70 -6.12 23.55
N ALA A 27 42.95 -4.80 23.49
CA ALA A 27 43.91 -4.07 22.62
C ALA A 27 43.71 -4.14 21.08
N GLY A 28 44.06 -3.14 20.24
CA GLY A 28 44.86 -1.91 20.40
C GLY A 28 45.90 -1.82 19.26
N CYS A 29 46.35 -0.67 18.73
CA CYS A 29 45.97 0.75 18.91
C CYS A 29 46.45 1.56 17.66
N HIS A 30 46.52 2.90 17.79
CA HIS A 30 47.40 3.90 17.10
C HIS A 30 47.37 4.09 15.58
N ALA A 31 47.53 5.36 15.18
CA ALA A 31 47.58 5.89 13.81
C ALA A 31 48.80 6.83 13.61
N THR A 32 48.91 7.45 12.42
CA THR A 32 49.86 8.51 11.98
C THR A 32 51.27 8.06 11.52
N PRO A 33 52.00 8.86 10.69
CA PRO A 33 51.57 9.80 9.64
C PRO A 33 52.33 9.62 8.29
N ASP A 34 52.16 10.58 7.36
CA ASP A 34 52.77 10.66 6.02
C ASP A 34 54.31 10.57 5.93
N GLY A 35 54.78 10.06 4.79
CA GLY A 35 56.15 10.18 4.29
C GLY A 35 56.16 10.33 2.76
N PRO A 36 56.98 11.22 2.16
CA PRO A 36 56.75 11.68 0.78
C PRO A 36 57.45 10.85 -0.30
N GLY A 37 56.89 10.94 -1.52
CA GLY A 37 57.66 11.08 -2.76
C GLY A 37 58.40 9.85 -3.29
N ARG A 38 57.76 9.11 -4.20
CA ARG A 38 58.48 8.32 -5.21
C ARG A 38 57.72 8.29 -6.53
N GLU A 39 58.16 9.11 -7.49
CA GLU A 39 57.73 8.99 -8.89
C GLU A 39 58.18 7.64 -9.46
N PRO A 40 57.27 6.89 -10.13
CA PRO A 40 57.66 5.86 -11.09
C PRO A 40 57.87 6.50 -12.46
N SER A 41 59.03 6.30 -13.05
CA SER A 41 59.38 6.82 -14.38
C SER A 41 58.41 6.38 -15.47
N ALA A 42 58.02 7.31 -16.34
CA ALA A 42 57.37 6.96 -17.60
C ALA A 42 58.35 6.20 -18.51
N SER A 43 57.99 4.99 -18.89
CA SER A 43 58.61 4.24 -19.99
C SER A 43 57.50 3.39 -20.60
N GLY A 44 57.18 3.70 -21.86
CA GLY A 44 55.89 3.34 -22.44
C GLY A 44 55.87 2.02 -23.18
N THR A 45 54.65 1.58 -23.47
CA THR A 45 54.34 0.82 -24.69
C THR A 45 53.07 1.41 -25.26
N ALA A 46 53.10 1.91 -26.50
CA ALA A 46 51.90 2.36 -27.18
C ALA A 46 51.04 1.14 -27.53
N ALA A 47 50.06 0.83 -26.66
CA ALA A 47 49.05 -0.16 -26.98
C ALA A 47 48.16 0.40 -28.10
N THR A 48 48.23 -0.20 -29.28
CA THR A 48 47.35 0.13 -30.40
C THR A 48 45.90 -0.07 -29.94
N ALA A 49 45.16 1.03 -29.78
CA ALA A 49 43.76 0.97 -29.43
C ALA A 49 42.99 0.28 -30.56
N GLY A 50 42.59 -0.99 -30.33
CA GLY A 50 41.61 -1.66 -31.18
C GLY A 50 40.33 -0.82 -31.22
N PRO A 51 39.55 -0.89 -32.31
CA PRO A 51 38.33 -0.08 -32.44
C PRO A 51 37.45 -0.31 -31.22
N ALA A 52 37.11 0.78 -30.54
CA ALA A 52 36.26 0.73 -29.36
C ALA A 52 34.96 0.03 -29.74
N GLN A 53 34.72 -1.16 -29.19
CA GLN A 53 33.46 -1.85 -29.36
C GLN A 53 32.41 -0.97 -28.70
N THR A 54 31.57 -0.32 -29.52
CA THR A 54 30.40 0.41 -29.03
C THR A 54 29.54 -0.58 -28.27
N ALA A 55 29.61 -0.54 -26.94
CA ALA A 55 28.82 -1.40 -26.08
C ALA A 55 27.35 -1.17 -26.46
N ALA A 56 26.68 -2.23 -26.92
CA ALA A 56 25.28 -2.14 -27.33
C ALA A 56 24.47 -1.62 -26.14
N ALA A 57 23.82 -0.47 -26.32
CA ALA A 57 23.09 0.18 -25.24
C ALA A 57 22.01 -0.78 -24.73
N THR A 58 22.07 -1.14 -23.44
CA THR A 58 21.07 -1.99 -22.80
C THR A 58 19.68 -1.39 -23.05
N PRO A 59 18.72 -2.14 -23.63
CA PRO A 59 17.40 -1.60 -23.91
C PRO A 59 16.75 -1.02 -22.66
N ALA A 60 16.41 0.27 -22.69
CA ALA A 60 15.78 0.93 -21.57
C ALA A 60 14.38 0.34 -21.30
N GLN A 61 14.08 0.08 -20.03
CA GLN A 61 12.73 -0.36 -19.64
C GLN A 61 11.73 0.80 -19.83
N PRO A 62 10.60 0.57 -20.50
CA PRO A 62 9.56 1.59 -20.61
C PRO A 62 8.99 1.88 -19.22
N SER A 63 8.79 3.16 -18.90
CA SER A 63 8.13 3.56 -17.64
C SER A 63 7.17 4.73 -17.83
N ALA A 64 6.17 4.80 -16.95
CA ALA A 64 5.17 5.86 -16.88
C ALA A 64 5.01 6.32 -15.42
N THR A 65 4.68 7.60 -15.23
CA THR A 65 4.40 8.19 -13.90
C THR A 65 2.93 8.58 -13.85
N VAL A 66 2.22 8.12 -12.81
CA VAL A 66 0.80 8.38 -12.59
C VAL A 66 0.66 9.24 -11.34
N ASP A 67 -0.03 10.37 -11.45
CA ASP A 67 -0.37 11.24 -10.33
C ASP A 67 -1.87 11.12 -10.03
N VAL A 68 -2.23 10.81 -8.77
CA VAL A 68 -3.62 10.72 -8.28
C VAL A 68 -3.70 11.37 -6.90
N GLY A 69 -4.33 12.54 -6.83
CA GLY A 69 -4.36 13.37 -5.62
C GLY A 69 -2.95 13.59 -5.03
N PRO A 70 -2.70 13.20 -3.76
CA PRO A 70 -1.38 13.33 -3.14
C PRO A 70 -0.36 12.29 -3.63
N VAL A 71 -0.81 11.19 -4.25
CA VAL A 71 0.01 10.03 -4.62
C VAL A 71 0.69 10.23 -5.98
N ARG A 72 1.96 9.80 -6.08
CA ARG A 72 2.67 9.58 -7.35
C ARG A 72 3.18 8.16 -7.40
N LEU A 73 2.77 7.41 -8.41
CA LEU A 73 3.20 6.04 -8.66
C LEU A 73 4.01 5.97 -9.96
N ARG A 74 5.01 5.10 -9.98
CA ARG A 74 5.81 4.79 -11.17
C ARG A 74 5.53 3.37 -11.60
N VAL A 75 5.12 3.22 -12.85
CA VAL A 75 4.93 1.94 -13.52
C VAL A 75 6.15 1.70 -14.40
N THR A 76 6.80 0.55 -14.26
CA THR A 76 7.94 0.12 -15.09
C THR A 76 7.63 -1.24 -15.70
N ALA A 77 7.61 -1.30 -17.02
CA ALA A 77 7.31 -2.49 -17.80
C ALA A 77 8.61 -3.28 -18.14
N PRO A 78 8.51 -4.57 -18.48
CA PRO A 78 9.66 -5.34 -18.98
C PRO A 78 10.18 -4.78 -20.31
N VAL A 79 11.43 -5.11 -20.66
CA VAL A 79 12.00 -4.79 -21.98
C VAL A 79 11.15 -5.45 -23.07
N GLY A 80 10.84 -4.71 -24.14
CA GLY A 80 10.01 -5.19 -25.26
C GLY A 80 8.50 -4.92 -25.10
N ALA A 81 8.03 -4.69 -23.87
CA ALA A 81 6.65 -4.28 -23.64
C ALA A 81 6.40 -2.83 -24.07
N THR A 82 5.13 -2.49 -24.34
CA THR A 82 4.71 -1.10 -24.61
C THR A 82 3.79 -0.59 -23.51
N LEU A 83 3.95 0.69 -23.16
CA LEU A 83 3.09 1.42 -22.21
C LEU A 83 2.24 2.44 -22.96
N ALA A 84 0.95 2.48 -22.65
CA ALA A 84 0.02 3.48 -23.16
C ALA A 84 -0.77 4.12 -22.00
N MET A 85 -0.69 5.44 -21.91
CA MET A 85 -1.39 6.28 -20.93
C MET A 85 -1.60 7.67 -21.53
N SER A 86 -2.83 8.12 -21.63
CA SER A 86 -3.15 9.51 -22.04
C SER A 86 -2.79 10.50 -20.94
N SER A 87 -2.53 11.76 -21.27
CA SER A 87 -2.39 12.80 -20.24
C SER A 87 -3.65 12.89 -19.38
N GLY A 88 -3.48 12.92 -18.05
CA GLY A 88 -4.59 13.02 -17.09
C GLY A 88 -5.42 11.75 -16.88
N THR A 89 -5.10 10.61 -17.50
CA THR A 89 -5.76 9.34 -17.17
C THR A 89 -5.08 8.63 -16.01
N THR A 90 -5.86 7.98 -15.15
CA THR A 90 -5.36 7.12 -14.08
C THR A 90 -5.23 5.65 -14.51
N ARG A 91 -5.36 5.36 -15.82
CA ARG A 91 -5.25 4.01 -16.39
C ARG A 91 -3.97 3.84 -17.21
N VAL A 92 -3.15 2.85 -16.84
CA VAL A 92 -1.95 2.48 -17.61
C VAL A 92 -2.18 1.12 -18.25
N ALA A 93 -2.24 1.10 -19.58
CA ALA A 93 -2.26 -0.14 -20.35
C ALA A 93 -0.83 -0.58 -20.68
N VAL A 94 -0.52 -1.85 -20.43
CA VAL A 94 0.77 -2.47 -20.74
C VAL A 94 0.52 -3.66 -21.67
N ARG A 95 1.29 -3.77 -22.76
CA ARG A 95 1.13 -4.81 -23.79
C ARG A 95 2.46 -5.49 -24.11
N HIS A 96 2.41 -6.67 -24.72
CA HIS A 96 3.57 -7.51 -25.06
C HIS A 96 4.35 -7.89 -23.80
N LEU A 97 3.62 -8.41 -22.81
CA LEU A 97 4.18 -8.77 -21.51
C LEU A 97 4.79 -10.17 -21.49
N ASP A 98 4.29 -11.11 -22.31
CA ASP A 98 4.77 -12.50 -22.40
C ASP A 98 4.95 -13.19 -21.03
N GLY A 99 4.04 -12.88 -20.09
CA GLY A 99 4.06 -13.36 -18.69
C GLY A 99 5.02 -12.64 -17.74
N ALA A 100 5.86 -11.72 -18.25
CA ALA A 100 6.78 -10.94 -17.43
C ALA A 100 6.04 -9.87 -16.60
N PRO A 101 6.44 -9.65 -15.33
CA PRO A 101 5.71 -8.78 -14.40
C PRO A 101 5.95 -7.30 -14.68
N VAL A 102 4.91 -6.50 -14.47
CA VAL A 102 5.00 -5.04 -14.39
C VAL A 102 5.33 -4.64 -12.96
N VAL A 103 6.26 -3.70 -12.78
CA VAL A 103 6.67 -3.21 -11.47
C VAL A 103 5.98 -1.87 -11.19
N VAL A 104 5.40 -1.73 -10.00
CA VAL A 104 4.83 -0.49 -9.48
C VAL A 104 5.62 -0.07 -8.23
N THR A 105 6.09 1.17 -8.20
CA THR A 105 6.72 1.79 -7.01
C THR A 105 6.03 3.10 -6.66
N VAL A 106 6.10 3.52 -5.41
CA VAL A 106 5.60 4.82 -4.95
C VAL A 106 6.74 5.84 -4.93
N ASP A 107 6.54 6.94 -5.66
CA ASP A 107 7.47 8.09 -5.72
C ASP A 107 7.02 9.20 -4.74
N ARG A 108 5.71 9.33 -4.45
CA ARG A 108 5.13 10.26 -3.46
C ARG A 108 3.85 9.68 -2.81
N PRO A 109 3.51 10.01 -1.55
CA PRO A 109 4.28 10.87 -0.63
C PRO A 109 5.58 10.23 -0.15
N ALA A 110 6.50 11.04 0.39
CA ALA A 110 7.75 10.52 0.95
C ALA A 110 7.46 9.68 2.20
N GLY A 111 8.12 8.52 2.33
CA GLY A 111 7.87 7.58 3.41
C GLY A 111 6.60 6.73 3.25
N ALA A 112 5.89 6.84 2.11
CA ALA A 112 4.73 6.01 1.80
C ALA A 112 5.08 4.52 1.71
N ALA A 113 4.11 3.68 2.05
CA ALA A 113 4.18 2.23 1.91
C ALA A 113 3.13 1.71 0.89
N LEU A 114 3.46 0.60 0.23
CA LEU A 114 2.55 -0.20 -0.59
C LEU A 114 2.14 -1.45 0.19
N THR A 115 0.84 -1.60 0.43
CA THR A 115 0.22 -2.79 1.05
C THR A 115 -0.60 -3.49 -0.01
N VAL A 116 -0.40 -4.81 -0.18
CA VAL A 116 -1.20 -5.63 -1.09
C VAL A 116 -2.30 -6.28 -0.27
N GLU A 117 -3.54 -5.94 -0.58
CA GLU A 117 -4.72 -6.36 0.15
C GLU A 117 -5.14 -7.80 -0.18
N LEU A 118 -6.02 -8.38 0.64
CA LEU A 118 -6.52 -9.76 0.47
C LEU A 118 -7.29 -9.97 -0.85
N ASP A 119 -7.88 -8.90 -1.41
CA ASP A 119 -8.58 -8.92 -2.71
C ASP A 119 -7.64 -8.64 -3.90
N GLY A 120 -6.35 -8.45 -3.67
CA GLY A 120 -5.35 -8.13 -4.69
C GLY A 120 -5.30 -6.66 -5.11
N SER A 121 -6.12 -5.79 -4.52
CA SER A 121 -5.90 -4.34 -4.59
C SER A 121 -4.63 -3.93 -3.84
N VAL A 122 -4.16 -2.70 -4.07
CA VAL A 122 -2.95 -2.18 -3.43
C VAL A 122 -3.21 -0.81 -2.86
N ALA A 123 -3.15 -0.69 -1.54
CA ALA A 123 -3.18 0.59 -0.86
C ALA A 123 -1.80 1.27 -0.91
N VAL A 124 -1.81 2.58 -1.10
CA VAL A 124 -0.69 3.48 -0.80
C VAL A 124 -0.98 4.09 0.56
N GLU A 125 -0.27 3.62 1.58
CA GLU A 125 -0.28 4.20 2.92
C GLU A 125 0.69 5.38 2.97
N ASP A 126 0.30 6.47 3.64
CA ASP A 126 1.22 7.56 3.98
C ASP A 126 2.15 7.18 5.16
N ALA A 127 3.02 8.11 5.57
CA ALA A 127 3.96 7.89 6.67
C ALA A 127 3.30 7.66 8.06
N SER A 128 1.99 7.88 8.18
CA SER A 128 1.19 7.55 9.38
C SER A 128 0.48 6.20 9.30
N GLY A 129 0.59 5.49 8.17
CA GLY A 129 -0.12 4.23 7.91
C GLY A 129 -1.56 4.42 7.41
N ARG A 130 -1.96 5.63 7.00
CA ARG A 130 -3.31 5.91 6.47
C ARG A 130 -3.31 5.76 4.95
N ALA A 131 -4.26 5.00 4.41
CA ALA A 131 -4.39 4.80 2.97
C ALA A 131 -4.81 6.11 2.27
N VAL A 132 -4.04 6.58 1.29
CA VAL A 132 -4.30 7.84 0.56
C VAL A 132 -4.63 7.64 -0.92
N GLY A 133 -4.66 6.38 -1.39
CA GLY A 133 -4.98 6.00 -2.75
C GLY A 133 -4.35 4.66 -3.11
N GLY A 134 -4.16 4.38 -4.40
CA GLY A 134 -3.37 3.24 -4.86
C GLY A 134 -3.81 2.67 -6.19
N LEU A 135 -3.83 1.34 -6.27
CA LEU A 135 -4.17 0.54 -7.46
C LEU A 135 -5.34 -0.40 -7.13
N ALA A 136 -6.40 -0.35 -7.93
CA ALA A 136 -7.49 -1.31 -7.85
C ALA A 136 -6.99 -2.72 -8.20
N ALA A 137 -7.66 -3.76 -7.69
CA ALA A 137 -7.31 -5.16 -7.99
C ALA A 137 -7.18 -5.36 -9.52
N PRO A 138 -6.01 -5.80 -10.02
CA PRO A 138 -5.77 -5.86 -11.46
C PRO A 138 -6.46 -7.08 -12.06
N GLU A 139 -7.31 -6.83 -13.07
CA GLU A 139 -8.01 -7.86 -13.85
C GLU A 139 -6.99 -8.81 -14.52
N ASP A 140 -7.28 -10.12 -14.50
CA ASP A 140 -6.45 -11.21 -15.04
C ASP A 140 -4.96 -11.15 -14.64
N ALA A 141 -4.68 -10.76 -13.39
CA ALA A 141 -3.31 -10.61 -12.89
C ALA A 141 -3.21 -10.81 -11.37
N ARG A 142 -1.97 -10.95 -10.87
CA ARG A 142 -1.68 -11.12 -9.45
C ARG A 142 -0.67 -10.09 -8.96
N ALA A 143 -1.09 -9.25 -8.02
CA ALA A 143 -0.22 -8.35 -7.29
C ALA A 143 0.51 -9.10 -6.15
N ARG A 144 1.82 -8.88 -6.02
CA ARG A 144 2.63 -9.29 -4.85
C ARG A 144 3.72 -8.25 -4.62
N GLY A 145 4.01 -7.88 -3.38
CA GLY A 145 4.95 -6.79 -3.13
C GLY A 145 5.56 -6.73 -1.74
N THR A 146 6.39 -5.71 -1.58
CA THR A 146 6.90 -5.19 -0.32
C THR A 146 6.47 -3.73 -0.18
N ARG A 147 6.71 -3.12 0.98
CA ARG A 147 6.37 -1.71 1.27
C ARG A 147 6.80 -0.68 0.22
N THR A 148 7.80 -0.93 -0.62
CA THR A 148 8.26 0.06 -1.62
C THR A 148 8.06 -0.38 -3.07
N ARG A 149 7.60 -1.62 -3.30
CA ARG A 149 7.53 -2.21 -4.65
C ARG A 149 6.49 -3.33 -4.73
N VAL A 150 5.54 -3.18 -5.64
CA VAL A 150 4.64 -4.26 -6.09
C VAL A 150 5.08 -4.77 -7.46
N ARG A 151 4.99 -6.08 -7.65
CA ARG A 151 5.02 -6.75 -8.96
C ARG A 151 3.60 -7.20 -9.27
N VAL A 152 3.10 -6.81 -10.43
CA VAL A 152 1.84 -7.29 -10.99
C VAL A 152 2.18 -8.25 -12.12
N THR A 153 1.95 -9.54 -11.89
CA THR A 153 2.19 -10.60 -12.88
C THR A 153 0.89 -10.85 -13.64
N PRO A 154 0.82 -10.58 -14.95
CA PRO A 154 -0.38 -10.84 -15.74
C PRO A 154 -0.53 -12.34 -16.04
N GLU A 155 -1.76 -12.80 -16.20
CA GLU A 155 -2.08 -14.15 -16.71
C GLU A 155 -2.14 -14.15 -18.25
N GLY A 156 -2.15 -12.98 -18.90
CA GLY A 156 -2.13 -12.79 -20.37
C GLY A 156 -1.09 -11.78 -20.88
N GLY A 157 -1.10 -11.53 -22.19
CA GLY A 157 -0.13 -10.62 -22.86
C GLY A 157 -0.44 -9.12 -22.76
N THR A 158 -1.53 -8.73 -22.09
CA THR A 158 -1.95 -7.34 -21.86
C THR A 158 -2.43 -7.18 -20.42
N LEU A 159 -2.17 -6.02 -19.82
CA LEU A 159 -2.56 -5.65 -18.46
C LEU A 159 -3.10 -4.22 -18.45
N VAL A 160 -4.14 -3.94 -17.66
CA VAL A 160 -4.64 -2.58 -17.44
C VAL A 160 -4.61 -2.26 -15.95
N LEU A 161 -3.69 -1.39 -15.54
CA LEU A 161 -3.59 -0.91 -14.16
C LEU A 161 -4.52 0.29 -13.97
N ARG A 162 -5.32 0.29 -12.91
CA ARG A 162 -6.31 1.34 -12.58
C ARG A 162 -5.95 2.02 -11.26
N PHE A 163 -5.39 3.21 -11.34
CA PHE A 163 -4.99 4.02 -10.19
C PHE A 163 -6.08 5.02 -9.77
N GLY A 164 -5.97 5.53 -8.55
CA GLY A 164 -6.83 6.58 -8.02
C GLY A 164 -6.50 6.93 -6.58
N ASP A 165 -7.16 7.95 -6.07
CA ASP A 165 -7.20 8.30 -4.66
C ASP A 165 -8.60 8.03 -4.07
N GLY A 166 -8.69 7.98 -2.75
CA GLY A 166 -9.94 7.67 -2.05
C GLY A 166 -10.93 8.83 -1.95
N THR A 167 -10.61 10.02 -2.46
CA THR A 167 -11.37 11.25 -2.17
C THR A 167 -12.79 11.13 -2.72
N PRO A 168 -13.83 11.20 -1.87
CA PRO A 168 -15.20 11.15 -2.35
C PRO A 168 -15.54 12.41 -3.16
N ARG A 169 -16.49 12.28 -4.10
CA ARG A 169 -17.03 13.40 -4.87
C ARG A 169 -17.77 14.41 -3.97
N SER A 170 -18.40 13.90 -2.92
CA SER A 170 -18.90 14.69 -1.79
C SER A 170 -18.95 13.84 -0.52
N ALA A 171 -18.90 14.50 0.62
CA ALA A 171 -19.32 13.96 1.92
C ALA A 171 -20.11 15.09 2.60
N THR A 172 -21.38 14.86 2.92
CA THR A 172 -22.26 15.95 3.40
C THR A 172 -23.16 15.47 4.52
N TRP A 173 -23.05 16.14 5.67
CA TRP A 173 -23.92 15.92 6.81
C TRP A 173 -25.35 16.40 6.53
N GLY A 174 -26.33 15.58 6.85
CA GLY A 174 -27.76 15.86 6.73
C GLY A 174 -28.58 14.99 7.67
N VAL A 175 -29.81 14.69 7.26
CA VAL A 175 -30.74 13.81 7.99
C VAL A 175 -31.21 12.70 7.04
N ALA A 176 -31.08 11.44 7.47
CA ALA A 176 -31.58 10.27 6.76
C ALA A 176 -32.08 9.22 7.78
N GLU A 177 -33.04 8.39 7.36
CA GLU A 177 -33.57 7.23 8.10
C GLU A 177 -33.98 7.45 9.59
N GLY A 178 -34.19 8.70 10.00
CA GLY A 178 -34.64 9.07 11.35
C GLY A 178 -33.63 9.88 12.18
N GLY A 179 -32.41 10.09 11.70
CA GLY A 179 -31.40 10.87 12.44
C GLY A 179 -30.32 11.50 11.56
N ARG A 180 -29.28 12.02 12.21
CA ARG A 180 -28.10 12.61 11.54
C ARG A 180 -27.41 11.56 10.67
N SER A 181 -27.04 11.90 9.44
CA SER A 181 -26.36 11.01 8.51
C SER A 181 -25.32 11.76 7.69
N LEU A 182 -24.16 11.14 7.45
CA LEU A 182 -23.15 11.61 6.51
C LEU A 182 -23.34 10.89 5.18
N ALA A 183 -23.88 11.58 4.19
CA ALA A 183 -24.01 11.05 2.84
C ALA A 183 -22.67 11.19 2.10
N VAL A 184 -21.94 10.09 1.98
CA VAL A 184 -20.67 10.00 1.23
C VAL A 184 -20.99 9.56 -0.21
N ASP A 185 -20.49 10.28 -1.21
CA ASP A 185 -20.48 9.83 -2.61
C ASP A 185 -19.05 9.47 -3.04
N PRO A 186 -18.62 8.20 -2.92
CA PRO A 186 -17.31 7.77 -3.38
C PRO A 186 -17.08 7.99 -4.87
N ASN A 187 -15.84 8.26 -5.25
CA ASN A 187 -15.45 8.33 -6.66
C ASN A 187 -15.45 6.94 -7.33
N ALA A 188 -15.40 6.92 -8.67
CA ALA A 188 -15.50 5.69 -9.46
C ALA A 188 -14.27 4.76 -9.35
N TRP A 189 -13.13 5.23 -8.83
CA TRP A 189 -12.01 4.35 -8.48
C TRP A 189 -12.28 3.67 -7.13
N ALA A 190 -12.63 4.43 -6.09
CA ALA A 190 -12.88 3.90 -4.75
C ALA A 190 -13.93 2.76 -4.74
N ARG A 191 -15.04 2.93 -5.49
CA ARG A 191 -16.09 1.90 -5.66
C ARG A 191 -15.61 0.60 -6.30
N ALA A 192 -14.53 0.66 -7.09
CA ALA A 192 -13.99 -0.47 -7.85
C ALA A 192 -12.62 -0.96 -7.35
N ALA A 193 -12.07 -0.31 -6.32
CA ALA A 193 -10.73 -0.59 -5.80
C ALA A 193 -10.73 -1.45 -4.53
N GLY A 194 -11.87 -2.03 -4.17
CA GLY A 194 -11.99 -3.00 -3.07
C GLY A 194 -11.51 -2.43 -1.73
N GLN A 195 -10.73 -3.22 -0.99
CA GLN A 195 -10.18 -2.84 0.31
C GLN A 195 -9.33 -1.56 0.24
N ALA A 196 -8.43 -1.44 -0.75
CA ALA A 196 -7.63 -0.22 -0.94
C ALA A 196 -8.50 1.01 -1.23
N GLY A 197 -9.60 0.83 -1.97
CA GLY A 197 -10.61 1.87 -2.21
C GLY A 197 -11.32 2.31 -0.93
N ALA A 198 -11.83 1.34 -0.17
CA ALA A 198 -12.58 1.59 1.06
C ALA A 198 -11.71 2.27 2.14
N ALA A 199 -10.49 1.77 2.37
CA ALA A 199 -9.54 2.34 3.33
C ALA A 199 -9.13 3.78 2.95
N ALA A 200 -8.94 4.05 1.65
CA ALA A 200 -8.61 5.39 1.18
C ALA A 200 -9.81 6.35 1.30
N THR A 201 -11.04 5.89 1.05
CA THR A 201 -12.24 6.72 1.26
C THR A 201 -12.50 6.97 2.74
N TRP A 202 -12.31 6.00 3.63
CA TRP A 202 -12.40 6.25 5.07
C TRP A 202 -11.38 7.29 5.55
N THR A 203 -10.15 7.21 5.05
CA THR A 203 -9.10 8.20 5.33
C THR A 203 -9.52 9.60 4.85
N ALA A 204 -10.06 9.73 3.64
CA ALA A 204 -10.52 11.01 3.12
C ALA A 204 -11.73 11.56 3.92
N VAL A 205 -12.70 10.71 4.24
CA VAL A 205 -13.91 11.06 5.01
C VAL A 205 -13.55 11.57 6.41
N THR A 206 -12.73 10.83 7.17
CA THR A 206 -12.34 11.22 8.54
C THR A 206 -11.40 12.43 8.57
N THR A 207 -10.69 12.71 7.48
CA THR A 207 -9.89 13.95 7.34
C THR A 207 -10.79 15.18 7.13
N ALA A 208 -11.88 15.05 6.36
CA ALA A 208 -12.84 16.12 6.13
C ALA A 208 -13.87 16.28 7.26
N HIS A 209 -14.21 15.18 7.93
CA HIS A 209 -15.19 15.08 9.01
C HIS A 209 -14.60 14.27 10.17
N PRO A 210 -13.77 14.88 11.04
CA PRO A 210 -13.19 14.19 12.19
C PRO A 210 -14.25 13.66 13.18
N ASP A 211 -15.46 14.23 13.15
CA ASP A 211 -16.60 13.78 13.94
C ASP A 211 -17.28 12.50 13.39
N ALA A 212 -16.85 12.02 12.22
CA ALA A 212 -17.26 10.75 11.66
C ALA A 212 -16.38 9.57 12.12
N ASP A 213 -15.21 9.82 12.72
CA ASP A 213 -14.20 8.80 13.06
C ASP A 213 -14.63 7.95 14.27
N THR A 214 -15.55 7.03 14.02
CA THR A 214 -16.11 6.08 14.99
C THR A 214 -16.15 4.66 14.39
N PRO A 215 -15.96 3.59 15.19
CA PRO A 215 -15.92 2.23 14.66
C PRO A 215 -17.22 1.84 13.94
N GLY A 216 -18.38 2.13 14.54
CA GLY A 216 -19.68 1.88 13.91
C GLY A 216 -19.89 2.59 12.56
N MET A 217 -19.35 3.80 12.36
CA MET A 217 -19.42 4.48 11.04
C MET A 217 -18.39 3.92 10.05
N HIS A 218 -17.23 3.45 10.52
CA HIS A 218 -16.25 2.75 9.68
C HIS A 218 -16.83 1.44 9.14
N ASP A 219 -17.46 0.65 10.01
CA ASP A 219 -18.07 -0.63 9.65
C ASP A 219 -19.26 -0.46 8.70
N GLN A 220 -20.04 0.62 8.84
CA GLN A 220 -21.05 1.02 7.85
C GLN A 220 -20.41 1.33 6.48
N LEU A 221 -19.29 2.08 6.44
CA LEU A 221 -18.58 2.37 5.18
C LEU A 221 -18.07 1.10 4.52
N LEU A 222 -17.40 0.23 5.27
CA LEU A 222 -16.88 -1.05 4.78
C LEU A 222 -18.02 -1.93 4.25
N CYS A 223 -19.14 -2.00 4.96
CA CYS A 223 -20.31 -2.75 4.52
C CYS A 223 -20.87 -2.21 3.20
N HIS A 224 -21.02 -0.89 3.03
CA HIS A 224 -21.46 -0.31 1.75
C HIS A 224 -20.45 -0.56 0.62
N ALA A 225 -19.14 -0.46 0.89
CA ALA A 225 -18.10 -0.73 -0.10
C ALA A 225 -18.12 -2.19 -0.61
N ILE A 226 -18.44 -3.15 0.28
CA ILE A 226 -18.51 -4.57 -0.04
C ILE A 226 -19.85 -4.95 -0.69
N GLY A 227 -20.96 -4.55 -0.07
CA GLY A 227 -22.31 -5.05 -0.38
C GLY A 227 -23.20 -4.13 -1.21
N ALA A 228 -22.82 -2.85 -1.37
CA ALA A 228 -23.62 -1.86 -2.08
C ALA A 228 -22.78 -0.78 -2.83
N PRO A 229 -21.69 -1.14 -3.55
CA PRO A 229 -20.75 -0.18 -4.14
C PRO A 229 -21.38 0.75 -5.19
N ASP A 230 -22.51 0.37 -5.78
CA ASP A 230 -23.22 1.15 -6.81
C ASP A 230 -24.27 2.13 -6.26
N LYS A 231 -24.56 2.13 -4.94
CA LYS A 231 -25.50 3.11 -4.34
C LYS A 231 -24.99 4.53 -4.56
N ALA A 232 -25.87 5.46 -4.96
CA ALA A 232 -25.50 6.86 -5.21
C ALA A 232 -24.70 7.47 -4.04
N THR A 233 -25.17 7.27 -2.80
CA THR A 233 -24.41 7.58 -1.58
C THR A 233 -24.31 6.36 -0.65
N TRP A 234 -23.23 6.32 0.10
CA TRP A 234 -23.06 5.51 1.29
C TRP A 234 -23.36 6.41 2.48
N ASN A 235 -24.50 6.16 3.12
CA ASN A 235 -24.96 6.95 4.25
C ASN A 235 -24.39 6.34 5.53
N LEU A 236 -23.76 7.18 6.37
CA LEU A 236 -23.10 6.77 7.61
C LEU A 236 -23.77 7.49 8.78
N GLU A 237 -24.38 6.74 9.68
CA GLU A 237 -25.16 7.26 10.79
C GLU A 237 -24.46 7.02 12.15
N PRO A 238 -24.13 8.07 12.93
CA PRO A 238 -23.55 7.93 14.27
C PRO A 238 -24.56 7.49 15.35
N TRP A 239 -25.85 7.37 15.01
CA TRP A 239 -26.91 6.90 15.92
C TRP A 239 -27.26 5.42 15.74
N ARG A 240 -26.72 4.77 14.70
CA ARG A 240 -26.76 3.31 14.54
C ARG A 240 -25.96 2.66 15.66
N PRO A 241 -26.38 1.48 16.18
CA PRO A 241 -25.62 0.79 17.21
C PRO A 241 -24.29 0.29 16.63
N ASP A 242 -23.21 0.48 17.39
CA ASP A 242 -21.91 -0.11 17.08
C ASP A 242 -21.93 -1.60 17.44
N VAL A 243 -22.19 -2.43 16.43
CA VAL A 243 -22.33 -3.89 16.56
C VAL A 243 -21.15 -4.66 15.96
N GLY A 244 -20.18 -3.97 15.36
CA GLY A 244 -19.11 -4.58 14.56
C GLY A 244 -19.50 -4.88 13.10
N LEU A 245 -18.49 -5.09 12.25
CA LEU A 245 -18.66 -5.28 10.81
C LEU A 245 -19.51 -6.49 10.43
N VAL A 246 -19.35 -7.64 11.12
CA VAL A 246 -20.05 -8.89 10.76
C VAL A 246 -21.56 -8.75 10.97
N GLU A 247 -21.95 -8.22 12.12
CA GLU A 247 -23.33 -7.89 12.49
C GLU A 247 -23.89 -6.77 11.61
N THR A 248 -23.09 -5.76 11.26
CA THR A 248 -23.46 -4.69 10.31
C THR A 248 -23.79 -5.28 8.92
N VAL A 249 -22.98 -6.23 8.43
CA VAL A 249 -23.25 -6.96 7.18
C VAL A 249 -24.49 -7.85 7.30
N ALA A 250 -24.67 -8.55 8.42
CA ALA A 250 -25.88 -9.36 8.67
C ALA A 250 -27.17 -8.50 8.68
N ALA A 251 -27.08 -7.27 9.19
CA ALA A 251 -28.12 -6.24 9.14
C ALA A 251 -28.23 -5.51 7.78
N ARG A 252 -27.54 -5.99 6.73
CA ARG A 252 -27.55 -5.42 5.36
C ARG A 252 -27.08 -3.97 5.31
N CYS A 253 -26.04 -3.66 6.07
CA CYS A 253 -25.46 -2.33 6.24
C CYS A 253 -26.40 -1.33 6.93
N ASN A 254 -27.34 -1.81 7.75
CA ASN A 254 -28.32 -0.97 8.43
C ASN A 254 -28.68 -1.51 9.84
N PRO A 255 -27.71 -1.61 10.77
CA PRO A 255 -27.89 -2.18 12.10
C PRO A 255 -28.82 -1.37 13.03
#